data_AF-A0A2E5MFZ5-F1
#
_entry.id   AF-A0A2E5MFZ5-F1
#
_cell.length_a   1.000
_cell.length_b   1.000
_cell.length_c   1.000
_cell.angle_alpha   90.00
_cell.angle_beta   90.00
_cell.angle_gamma   90.00
#
_symmetry.space_group_name_H-M   'P 1'
#
loop_
_entity.id
_entity.type
_entity.pdbx_description
1 polymer ?
#
loop_
_entity_poly.entity_id
_entity_poly.type
_entity_poly.pdbx_seq_one_letter_code
_entity_poly.pdbx_strand_id
1 'polypeptide(L)'
;MDCMDCQVTTDINLSVEHYSINTSGGMNLDSTTNFSYNVQGYINATLPNNVDANTNMTAYVSPINIKEACGDELKDINNSTLNFETILGDSITGLHKYSWSEIWDCK
;
A
#
# COMPACT_ATOMS: atom_id res chain seq x y z
N MET A 1 4.06 20.93 -24.37
CA MET A 1 4.45 20.21 -23.14
C MET A 1 3.13 19.73 -22.63
N ASP A 2 2.84 18.48 -22.95
CA ASP A 2 1.47 18.00 -23.01
C ASP A 2 1.18 17.39 -21.65
N CYS A 3 0.25 18.01 -20.93
CA CYS A 3 -0.28 17.48 -19.68
C CYS A 3 -1.42 16.52 -20.02
N MET A 4 -1.57 15.45 -19.24
CA MET A 4 -2.65 14.49 -19.40
C MET A 4 -3.34 14.25 -18.06
N ASP A 5 -4.63 13.96 -18.13
CA ASP A 5 -5.42 13.58 -16.96
C ASP A 5 -5.20 12.09 -16.69
N CYS A 6 -4.53 11.78 -15.58
CA CYS A 6 -4.17 10.41 -15.22
C CYS A 6 -5.09 9.87 -14.13
N GLN A 7 -5.79 8.79 -14.44
CA GLN A 7 -6.53 7.99 -13.47
C GLN A 7 -5.64 6.92 -12.88
N VAL A 8 -5.76 6.70 -11.56
CA VAL A 8 -4.97 5.69 -10.86
C VAL A 8 -5.86 4.69 -10.15
N THR A 9 -5.50 3.41 -10.26
CA THR A 9 -6.06 2.31 -9.47
C THR A 9 -4.94 1.69 -8.65
N THR A 10 -5.17 1.48 -7.37
CA THR A 10 -4.21 0.89 -6.44
C THR A 10 -4.67 -0.48 -5.96
N ASP A 11 -3.80 -1.47 -6.12
CA ASP A 11 -3.93 -2.81 -5.57
C ASP A 11 -2.99 -2.95 -4.37
N ILE A 12 -3.54 -2.95 -3.15
CA ILE A 12 -2.78 -3.08 -1.91
C ILE A 12 -2.88 -4.52 -1.40
N ASN A 13 -1.74 -5.11 -1.09
CA ASN A 13 -1.61 -6.36 -0.34
C ASN A 13 -0.94 -6.07 1.00
N LEU A 14 -1.58 -6.50 2.08
CA LEU A 14 -1.05 -6.41 3.44
C LEU A 14 -0.89 -7.83 4.00
N SER A 15 0.30 -8.12 4.50
CA SER A 15 0.59 -9.30 5.29
C SER A 15 0.98 -8.89 6.72
N VAL A 16 0.26 -9.40 7.71
CA VAL A 16 0.52 -9.15 9.14
C VAL A 16 1.06 -10.41 9.78
N GLU A 17 2.28 -10.33 10.30
CA GLU A 17 2.95 -11.41 11.02
C GLU A 17 2.83 -11.19 12.53
N HIS A 18 2.27 -12.18 13.23
CA HIS A 18 2.13 -12.20 14.68
C HIS A 18 3.17 -13.12 15.30
N TYR A 19 3.83 -12.65 16.35
CA TYR A 19 4.88 -13.40 17.03
C TYR A 19 4.63 -13.51 18.53
N SER A 20 5.16 -14.58 19.11
CA SER A 20 5.23 -14.79 20.55
C SER A 20 6.67 -14.97 21.01
N ILE A 21 6.96 -14.54 22.24
CA ILE A 21 8.24 -14.80 22.88
C ILE A 21 8.24 -16.25 23.36
N ASN A 22 9.21 -17.04 22.90
CA ASN A 22 9.41 -18.40 23.37
C ASN A 22 10.10 -18.44 24.74
N THR A 23 10.10 -19.60 25.39
CA THR A 23 10.68 -19.79 26.73
C THR A 23 12.19 -19.49 26.81
N SER A 24 12.87 -19.41 25.67
CA SER A 24 14.30 -19.08 25.56
C SER A 24 14.56 -17.60 25.21
N GLY A 25 13.51 -16.77 25.17
CA GLY A 25 13.60 -15.34 24.85
C GLY A 25 13.71 -15.00 23.36
N GLY A 26 13.55 -15.97 22.46
CA GLY A 26 13.48 -15.75 21.01
C GLY A 26 12.06 -15.48 20.52
N MET A 27 11.92 -14.86 19.35
CA MET A 27 10.62 -14.63 18.72
C MET A 27 10.23 -15.81 17.82
N ASN A 28 9.04 -16.38 18.02
CA ASN A 28 8.45 -17.39 17.16
C ASN A 28 7.31 -16.76 16.34
N LEU A 29 7.27 -17.02 15.02
CA LEU A 29 6.13 -16.63 14.19
C LEU A 29 4.95 -17.56 14.51
N ASP A 30 3.87 -17.00 15.02
CA ASP A 30 2.66 -17.75 15.39
C ASP A 30 1.71 -17.89 14.19
N SER A 31 1.51 -16.80 13.46
CA SER A 31 0.58 -16.76 12.32
C SER A 31 0.86 -15.61 11.38
N THR A 32 0.32 -15.72 10.16
CA THR A 32 0.33 -14.68 9.15
C THR A 32 -1.10 -14.46 8.66
N THR A 33 -1.57 -13.22 8.73
CA THR A 33 -2.89 -12.82 8.19
C THR A 33 -2.67 -11.98 6.94
N ASN A 34 -3.42 -12.25 5.87
CA ASN A 34 -3.27 -11.51 4.61
C ASN A 34 -4.58 -10.81 4.24
N PHE A 35 -4.46 -9.59 3.73
CA PHE A 35 -5.55 -8.75 3.26
C PHE A 35 -5.22 -8.17 1.89
N SER A 36 -6.22 -8.04 1.03
CA SER A 36 -6.08 -7.40 -0.28
C SER A 36 -7.17 -6.35 -0.45
N TYR A 37 -6.78 -5.19 -0.95
CA TYR A 37 -7.68 -4.04 -1.17
C TYR A 37 -7.45 -3.50 -2.59
N ASN A 38 -8.51 -3.41 -3.39
CA ASN A 38 -8.49 -2.74 -4.69
C ASN A 38 -9.34 -1.47 -4.58
N VAL A 39 -8.73 -0.33 -4.88
CA VAL A 39 -9.31 1.00 -4.65
C VAL A 39 -8.84 1.99 -5.71
N GLN A 40 -9.69 2.95 -6.06
CA GLN A 40 -9.31 4.05 -6.95
C GLN A 40 -8.56 5.13 -6.15
N GLY A 41 -7.53 5.71 -6.76
CA GLY A 41 -6.62 6.66 -6.10
C GLY A 41 -5.22 6.05 -5.88
N TYR A 42 -4.29 6.87 -5.37
CA TYR A 42 -2.91 6.49 -5.01
C TYR A 42 -2.68 6.63 -3.50
N ILE A 43 -1.66 5.97 -2.97
CA ILE A 43 -1.33 6.06 -1.54
C ILE A 43 -0.68 7.41 -1.25
N ASN A 44 -1.33 8.24 -0.41
CA ASN A 44 -0.84 9.59 -0.09
C ASN A 44 -0.81 9.87 1.43
N ALA A 45 -1.01 8.83 2.24
CA ALA A 45 -0.96 8.92 3.69
C ALA A 45 -0.09 7.81 4.27
N THR A 46 0.39 8.01 5.49
CA THR A 46 1.09 6.98 6.24
C THR A 46 0.14 5.82 6.50
N LEU A 47 0.53 4.61 6.06
CA LEU A 47 -0.24 3.40 6.29
C LEU A 47 -0.27 3.05 7.79
N PRO A 48 -1.39 2.54 8.31
CA PRO A 48 -1.52 2.17 9.71
C PRO A 48 -0.67 0.95 10.07
N ASN A 49 -0.38 0.75 11.35
CA ASN A 49 0.32 -0.43 11.87
C ASN A 49 -0.55 -1.22 12.87
N ASN A 50 -1.86 -1.07 12.77
CA ASN A 50 -2.85 -1.64 13.67
C ASN A 50 -4.08 -2.11 12.88
N VAL A 51 -3.84 -2.86 11.80
CA VAL A 51 -4.85 -3.22 10.81
C VAL A 51 -5.42 -4.59 11.10
N ASP A 52 -6.72 -4.72 10.92
CA ASP A 52 -7.47 -5.97 10.98
C ASP A 52 -8.31 -6.18 9.71
N ALA A 53 -9.07 -7.27 9.66
CA ALA A 53 -9.93 -7.62 8.53
C ALA A 53 -11.03 -6.59 8.23
N ASN A 54 -11.34 -5.69 9.16
CA ASN A 54 -12.40 -4.69 9.05
C ASN A 54 -11.85 -3.28 8.82
N THR A 55 -10.53 -3.12 8.75
CA THR A 55 -9.92 -1.81 8.61
C THR A 55 -10.18 -1.26 7.21
N ASN A 56 -10.79 -0.07 7.16
CA ASN A 56 -11.07 0.58 5.90
C ASN A 56 -9.83 1.29 5.35
N MET A 57 -9.20 0.70 4.34
CA MET A 57 -8.01 1.27 3.71
C MET A 57 -8.27 2.51 2.85
N THR A 58 -9.54 2.81 2.49
CA THR A 58 -9.86 3.98 1.65
C THR A 58 -9.48 5.30 2.31
N ALA A 59 -9.37 5.35 3.64
CA ALA A 59 -8.98 6.55 4.37
C ALA A 59 -7.50 6.95 4.15
N TYR A 60 -6.67 6.03 3.65
CA TYR A 60 -5.23 6.24 3.40
C TYR A 60 -4.92 6.47 1.92
N VAL A 61 -5.95 6.38 1.07
CA VAL A 61 -5.88 6.61 -0.36
C VAL A 61 -6.36 8.01 -0.66
N SER A 62 -5.67 8.70 -1.57
CA SER A 62 -6.10 10.01 -2.02
C SER A 62 -7.53 9.93 -2.59
N PRO A 63 -8.46 10.80 -2.19
CA PRO A 63 -9.80 10.86 -2.78
C PRO A 63 -9.77 11.41 -4.22
N ILE A 64 -8.59 11.85 -4.68
CA ILE A 64 -8.37 12.37 -6.02
C ILE A 64 -8.13 11.18 -6.95
N ASN A 65 -9.12 10.92 -7.79
CA ASN A 65 -9.11 9.81 -8.75
C ASN A 65 -8.49 10.20 -10.10
N ILE A 66 -8.19 11.49 -10.30
CA ILE A 66 -7.60 12.07 -11.53
C ILE A 66 -6.53 13.08 -11.10
N LYS A 67 -5.29 12.86 -11.54
CA LYS A 67 -4.16 13.79 -11.33
C LYS A 67 -3.67 14.27 -12.70
N GLU A 68 -3.59 15.59 -12.89
CA GLU A 68 -2.89 16.15 -14.05
C GLU A 68 -1.38 15.91 -13.87
N ALA A 69 -0.77 15.21 -14.82
CA ALA A 69 0.67 15.00 -14.85
C ALA A 69 1.26 15.60 -16.12
N CYS A 70 2.41 16.25 -15.99
CA CYS A 70 3.08 16.96 -17.08
C CYS A 70 4.57 16.61 -17.09
N GLY A 71 5.20 16.68 -18.28
CA GLY A 71 6.65 16.60 -18.39
C GLY A 71 7.20 15.23 -18.00
N ASP A 72 8.19 15.20 -17.09
CA ASP A 72 8.88 13.97 -16.71
C ASP A 72 8.00 13.06 -15.85
N GLU A 73 7.15 13.62 -14.99
CA GLU A 73 6.19 12.83 -14.22
C GLU A 73 5.26 12.02 -15.14
N LEU A 74 4.77 12.64 -16.21
CA LEU A 74 3.93 11.95 -17.19
C LEU A 74 4.67 10.80 -17.88
N LYS A 75 5.98 10.93 -18.14
CA LYS A 75 6.77 9.83 -18.74
C LYS A 75 6.86 8.63 -17.83
N ASP A 76 6.95 8.86 -16.52
CA ASP A 76 7.13 7.80 -15.54
C ASP A 76 5.81 7.04 -15.28
N ILE A 77 4.68 7.73 -15.34
CA ILE A 77 3.38 7.16 -14.97
C ILE A 77 2.50 6.75 -16.15
N ASN A 78 2.65 7.31 -17.34
CA ASN A 78 1.71 7.05 -18.43
C ASN A 78 1.71 5.58 -18.88
N ASN A 79 0.58 4.88 -18.71
CA ASN A 79 0.40 3.46 -18.98
C ASN A 79 1.40 2.56 -18.22
N SER A 80 1.86 3.02 -17.06
CA SER A 80 2.80 2.31 -16.20
C SER A 80 2.09 1.61 -15.05
N THR A 81 2.74 0.58 -14.52
CA THR A 81 2.44 0.00 -13.21
C THR A 81 3.63 0.22 -12.30
N LEU A 82 3.45 1.03 -11.26
CA LEU A 82 4.46 1.28 -10.24
C LEU A 82 4.25 0.31 -9.08
N ASN A 83 5.33 -0.21 -8.50
CA ASN A 83 5.27 -1.15 -7.39
C ASN A 83 6.02 -0.60 -6.20
N PHE A 84 5.43 -0.76 -5.01
CA PHE A 84 5.96 -0.23 -3.77
C PHE A 84 5.88 -1.28 -2.66
N GLU A 85 6.76 -1.15 -1.69
CA GLU A 85 6.76 -1.97 -0.48
C GLU A 85 7.11 -1.12 0.74
N THR A 86 6.51 -1.44 1.88
CA THR A 86 6.93 -0.89 3.17
C THR A 86 6.62 -1.87 4.30
N ILE A 87 7.40 -1.79 5.37
CA ILE A 87 7.21 -2.63 6.56
C ILE A 87 7.11 -1.70 7.77
N LEU A 88 6.04 -1.87 8.55
CA LEU A 88 5.75 -1.09 9.74
C LEU A 88 5.58 -1.98 10.97
N GLY A 89 5.89 -1.44 12.14
CA GLY A 89 5.74 -2.13 13.42
C GLY A 89 7.01 -2.84 13.90
N ASP A 90 6.84 -3.70 14.90
CA ASP A 90 7.91 -4.52 15.48
C ASP A 90 7.42 -5.95 15.72
N SER A 91 8.36 -6.86 15.97
CA SER A 91 8.02 -8.26 16.22
C SER A 91 7.23 -8.48 17.52
N ILE A 92 7.18 -7.51 18.45
CA ILE A 92 6.49 -7.66 19.74
C ILE A 92 4.99 -7.39 19.60
N THR A 93 4.62 -6.45 18.72
CA THR A 93 3.25 -5.98 18.52
C THR A 93 2.63 -6.44 17.20
N GLY A 94 3.46 -6.77 16.21
CA GLY A 94 3.08 -7.28 14.90
C GLY A 94 3.84 -6.58 13.77
N LEU A 95 4.37 -7.36 12.81
CA LEU A 95 5.02 -6.82 11.62
C LEU A 95 4.00 -6.71 10.48
N HIS A 96 3.76 -5.48 10.04
CA HIS A 96 2.83 -5.15 8.96
C HIS A 96 3.61 -4.91 7.67
N LYS A 97 3.53 -5.85 6.73
CA LYS A 97 4.22 -5.79 5.44
C LYS A 97 3.22 -5.40 4.38
N TYR A 98 3.38 -4.21 3.84
CA TYR A 98 2.59 -3.70 2.74
C TYR A 98 3.36 -3.85 1.44
N SER A 99 2.67 -4.33 0.42
CA SER A 99 3.08 -4.17 -0.97
C SER A 99 1.90 -3.66 -1.78
N TRP A 100 2.11 -2.71 -2.67
CA TRP A 100 1.03 -2.23 -3.53
C TRP A 100 1.52 -1.88 -4.92
N SER A 101 0.59 -1.97 -5.86
CA SER A 101 0.80 -1.60 -7.25
C SER A 101 -0.15 -0.45 -7.61
N GLU A 102 0.37 0.58 -8.24
CA GLU A 102 -0.42 1.71 -8.76
C GLU A 102 -0.40 1.66 -10.29
N ILE A 103 -1.59 1.50 -10.88
CA ILE A 103 -1.80 1.43 -12.33
C ILE A 103 -2.34 2.78 -12.79
N TRP A 104 -1.61 3.43 -13.69
CA TRP A 104 -1.90 4.80 -14.15
C TRP A 104 -2.35 4.79 -15.62
N ASP A 105 -3.56 5.30 -15.89
CA ASP A 105 -4.16 5.48 -17.23
C ASP A 105 -4.32 6.98 -17.52
N CYS A 106 -3.46 7.52 -18.40
CA CYS A 106 -3.42 8.95 -18.74
C CYS A 106 -4.08 9.21 -20.10
N LYS A 107 -4.98 10.20 -20.18
CA LYS A 107 -5.70 10.59 -21.41
C LYS A 107 -5.61 12.08 -21.72
#